data_AF-A0A9P6L6X2-F1
#
_entry.id   AF-A0A9P6L6X2-F1
#
_cell.length_a   1.000
_cell.length_b   1.000
_cell.length_c   1.000
_cell.angle_alpha   90.00
_cell.angle_beta   90.00
_cell.angle_gamma   90.00
#
_symmetry.space_group_name_H-M   'P 1'
#
loop_
_entity.id
_entity.type
_entity.pdbx_description
1 polymer ?
#
loop_
_entity_poly.entity_id
_entity_poly.type
_entity_poly.pdbx_seq_one_letter_code
_entity_poly.pdbx_strand_id
1 'polypeptide(L)'
;MIGILPTELVEYTLTFCQPKDVAAFSQTCQQSRALIYESDDQFLWRELFLAAPFDDPIDSPNQDPELPRGWKGELQARIQAEALVTLSYEDMRARDHDSISNAFDTLVRVLHATSPGKVKNLDWLASTAAKSFVFNDYDRFPRFLSNTQPVHQLLLLSWDLSGFRTSKGGLRGRILDDARYFVYNLSKYSVKSNWGAFCLSGSEGGALMFTANWEHIRHCVHILQLRGGDVEFPPYDLCNAIAYSAPGSHSRASDDWAGVEGVWMRDVRFLDYGTLIDLNATADEYGNLSPYEGEFLEGFTRFQVAMKIVRDLKPEEHFVISRRPLNADKRHPRLDFIGFGMSELSLGPEGQTALRGHVDRLVDGSILWTSLSAPNLGNWSFAGFQLGGPCSASGVVGTWTTSGHNFGAL
;
A
#
# COMPACT_ATOMS: atom_id res chain seq x y z
N MET A 1 2.84 37.53 33.07
CA MET A 1 4.03 38.12 32.42
C MET A 1 3.90 38.19 30.89
N ILE A 2 3.28 37.21 30.22
CA ILE A 2 3.18 37.16 28.74
C ILE A 2 2.31 38.28 28.12
N GLY A 3 1.29 38.79 28.82
CA GLY A 3 0.40 39.84 28.29
C GLY A 3 1.04 41.22 28.04
N ILE A 4 2.34 41.39 28.30
CA ILE A 4 3.10 42.64 28.10
C ILE A 4 4.11 42.47 26.94
N LEU A 5 4.35 41.26 26.46
CA LEU A 5 5.30 40.99 25.39
C LEU A 5 4.67 41.26 24.02
N PRO A 6 5.43 41.82 23.06
CA PRO A 6 5.06 41.80 21.64
C PRO A 6 4.71 40.40 21.16
N THR A 7 3.70 40.32 20.30
CA THR A 7 3.14 39.07 19.77
C THR A 7 4.22 38.18 19.14
N GLU A 8 5.18 38.78 18.45
CA GLU A 8 6.29 38.13 17.76
C GLU A 8 7.23 37.42 18.75
N LEU A 9 7.45 38.00 19.93
CA LEU A 9 8.28 37.39 20.97
C LEU A 9 7.56 36.22 21.65
N VAL A 10 6.24 36.32 21.81
CA VAL A 10 5.43 35.21 22.31
C VAL A 10 5.48 34.05 21.31
N GLU A 11 5.26 34.34 20.03
CA GLU A 11 5.30 33.35 18.97
C GLU A 11 6.68 32.68 18.86
N TYR A 12 7.75 33.46 18.86
CA TYR A 12 9.12 32.94 18.87
C TYR A 12 9.39 32.06 20.10
N THR A 13 8.91 32.44 21.29
CA THR A 13 9.04 31.61 22.49
C THR A 13 8.33 30.27 22.34
N LEU A 14 7.14 30.27 21.71
CA LEU A 14 6.36 29.05 21.49
C LEU A 14 7.04 28.07 20.52
N THR A 15 7.95 28.52 19.65
CA THR A 15 8.72 27.61 18.76
C THR A 15 9.62 26.62 19.52
N PHE A 16 9.96 26.92 20.79
CA PHE A 16 10.75 26.03 21.64
C PHE A 16 9.90 25.01 22.43
N CYS A 17 8.58 25.07 22.30
CA CYS A 17 7.64 24.22 23.03
C CYS A 17 7.23 22.99 22.20
N GLN A 18 6.73 21.94 22.85
CA GLN A 18 6.11 20.84 22.13
C GLN A 18 4.73 21.26 21.61
N PRO A 19 4.23 20.69 20.49
CA PRO A 19 2.90 21.01 19.96
C PRO A 19 1.77 20.86 21.00
N LYS A 20 1.91 19.92 21.94
CA LYS A 20 0.96 19.70 23.04
C LYS A 20 0.95 20.87 24.04
N ASP A 21 2.12 21.45 24.33
CA ASP A 21 2.25 22.59 25.23
C ASP A 21 1.68 23.86 24.57
N VAL A 22 1.91 24.04 23.28
CA VAL A 22 1.31 25.12 22.48
C VAL A 22 -0.21 25.01 22.47
N ALA A 23 -0.75 23.80 22.30
CA ALA A 23 -2.18 23.55 22.41
C ALA A 23 -2.71 23.87 23.82
N ALA A 24 -2.01 23.51 24.89
CA ALA A 24 -2.39 23.87 26.26
C ALA A 24 -2.35 25.39 26.50
N PHE A 25 -1.32 26.08 26.00
CA PHE A 25 -1.21 27.53 26.09
C PHE A 25 -2.38 28.24 25.40
N SER A 26 -2.84 27.74 24.26
CA SER A 26 -4.01 28.28 23.54
C SER A 26 -5.31 28.26 24.36
N GLN A 27 -5.39 27.41 25.39
CA GLN A 27 -6.56 27.29 26.26
C GLN A 27 -6.54 28.27 27.44
N THR A 28 -5.45 29.01 27.64
CA THR A 28 -5.29 29.90 28.79
C THR A 28 -6.11 31.19 28.68
N CYS A 29 -6.22 31.77 27.48
CA CYS A 29 -7.05 32.94 27.22
C CYS A 29 -7.41 33.06 25.72
N GLN A 30 -8.42 33.89 25.41
CA GLN A 30 -8.86 34.14 24.02
C GLN A 30 -7.75 34.75 23.15
N GLN A 31 -6.92 35.63 23.72
CA GLN A 31 -5.81 36.25 22.99
C GLN A 31 -4.76 35.22 22.56
N SER A 32 -4.38 34.29 23.45
CA SER A 32 -3.47 33.19 23.12
C SER A 32 -4.06 32.24 22.08
N ARG A 33 -5.38 32.00 22.15
CA ARG A 33 -6.10 31.20 21.15
C ARG A 33 -6.05 31.86 19.77
N ALA A 34 -6.38 33.16 19.70
CA ALA A 34 -6.36 33.93 18.47
C ALA A 34 -4.95 33.97 17.86
N LEU A 35 -3.93 34.23 18.68
CA LEU A 35 -2.52 34.19 18.26
C LEU A 35 -2.14 32.87 17.57
N ILE A 36 -2.52 31.73 18.16
CA ILE A 36 -2.10 30.42 17.64
C ILE A 36 -2.93 29.97 16.44
N TYR A 37 -4.25 30.17 16.49
CA TYR A 37 -5.17 29.53 15.55
C TYR A 37 -5.76 30.45 14.50
N GLU A 38 -5.76 31.76 14.74
CA GLU A 38 -6.36 32.80 13.89
C GLU A 38 -5.30 33.71 13.25
N SER A 39 -4.00 33.40 13.40
CA SER A 39 -2.95 34.08 12.64
C SER A 39 -3.05 33.74 11.14
N ASP A 40 -2.83 34.75 10.30
CA ASP A 40 -2.77 34.62 8.84
C ASP A 40 -1.47 33.97 8.37
N ASP A 41 -0.39 34.07 9.16
CA ASP A 41 0.88 33.43 8.86
C ASP A 41 0.93 31.97 9.36
N GLN A 42 1.87 31.21 8.80
CA GLN A 42 2.14 29.81 9.19
C GLN A 42 3.51 29.69 9.88
N PHE A 43 4.08 30.79 10.39
CA PHE A 43 5.46 30.80 10.89
C PHE A 43 5.60 29.85 12.08
N LEU A 44 4.81 30.04 13.14
CA LEU A 44 4.81 29.15 14.31
C LEU A 44 4.63 27.67 13.92
N TRP A 45 3.65 27.38 13.06
CA TRP A 45 3.33 26.01 12.66
C TRP A 45 4.45 25.36 11.84
N ARG A 46 5.11 26.13 10.98
CA ARG A 46 6.29 25.69 10.24
C ARG A 46 7.46 25.41 11.18
N GLU A 47 7.79 26.33 12.08
CA GLU A 47 8.92 26.13 13.01
C GLU A 47 8.68 24.94 13.95
N LEU A 48 7.45 24.79 14.47
CA LEU A 48 7.08 23.61 15.27
C LEU A 48 7.19 22.31 14.48
N PHE A 49 6.81 22.31 13.20
CA PHE A 49 6.94 21.13 12.35
C PHE A 49 8.41 20.78 12.09
N LEU A 50 9.25 21.77 11.78
CA LEU A 50 10.67 21.57 11.49
C LEU A 50 11.47 21.18 12.75
N ALA A 51 11.03 21.63 13.93
CA ALA A 51 11.58 21.22 15.22
C ALA A 51 11.15 19.81 15.65
N ALA A 52 10.03 19.31 15.13
CA ALA A 52 9.55 17.94 15.37
C ALA A 52 10.41 16.90 14.61
N PRO A 53 10.31 15.60 14.95
CA PRO A 53 11.05 14.52 14.27
C PRO A 53 10.42 14.18 12.91
N PHE A 54 10.20 15.19 12.06
CA PHE A 54 9.64 15.04 10.72
C PHE A 54 10.61 15.58 9.67
N ASP A 55 10.58 14.99 8.49
CA ASP A 55 11.32 15.51 7.35
C ASP A 55 10.63 16.73 6.76
N ASP A 56 11.42 17.67 6.24
CA ASP A 56 10.88 18.86 5.58
C ASP A 56 10.03 18.45 4.36
N PRO A 57 8.74 18.81 4.32
CA PRO A 57 7.86 18.49 3.20
C PRO A 57 8.32 19.12 1.88
N ILE A 58 9.13 20.19 1.89
CA ILE A 58 9.63 20.85 0.66
C ILE A 58 10.35 19.86 -0.26
N ASP A 59 10.99 18.87 0.32
CA ASP A 59 11.84 17.94 -0.42
C ASP A 59 11.06 16.71 -0.94
N SER A 60 9.73 16.71 -0.87
CA SER A 60 8.91 15.57 -1.33
C SER A 60 8.68 15.60 -2.85
N PRO A 61 9.00 14.52 -3.60
CA PRO A 61 8.90 14.46 -5.06
C PRO A 61 7.44 14.48 -5.56
N ASN A 62 6.48 14.19 -4.67
CA ASN A 62 5.07 14.14 -4.98
C ASN A 62 4.33 15.45 -4.67
N GLN A 63 4.99 16.47 -4.11
CA GLN A 63 4.36 17.75 -3.82
C GLN A 63 4.30 18.66 -5.05
N ASP A 64 3.17 19.34 -5.19
CA ASP A 64 3.03 20.44 -6.13
C ASP A 64 3.65 21.70 -5.51
N PRO A 65 4.70 22.30 -6.11
CA PRO A 65 5.33 23.49 -5.58
C PRO A 65 4.40 24.72 -5.55
N GLU A 66 3.29 24.70 -6.31
CA GLU A 66 2.36 25.84 -6.43
C GLU A 66 1.27 25.86 -5.34
N LEU A 67 1.08 24.78 -4.57
CA LEU A 67 0.05 24.70 -3.54
C LEU A 67 0.52 25.23 -2.17
N PRO A 68 -0.26 26.09 -1.49
CA PRO A 68 0.05 26.55 -0.13
C PRO A 68 0.22 25.38 0.86
N ARG A 69 1.28 25.44 1.66
CA ARG A 69 1.59 24.39 2.64
C ARG A 69 0.69 24.52 3.87
N GLY A 70 -0.14 23.51 4.10
CA GLY A 70 -0.93 23.38 5.32
C GLY A 70 -0.12 22.89 6.52
N TRP A 71 0.95 23.60 6.92
CA TRP A 71 1.84 23.20 8.03
C TRP A 71 1.09 22.86 9.31
N LYS A 72 0.14 23.71 9.70
CA LYS A 72 -0.75 23.48 10.84
C LYS A 72 -1.51 22.16 10.73
N GLY A 73 -2.19 21.94 9.61
CA GLY A 73 -3.00 20.75 9.39
C GLY A 73 -2.17 19.47 9.38
N GLU A 74 -1.01 19.52 8.73
CA GLU A 74 -0.10 18.37 8.65
C GLU A 74 0.50 18.01 10.02
N LEU A 75 0.96 19.02 10.79
CA LEU A 75 1.46 18.80 12.14
C LEU A 75 0.37 18.21 13.04
N GLN A 76 -0.82 18.80 13.03
CA GLN A 76 -1.95 18.32 13.84
C GLN A 76 -2.33 16.89 13.47
N ALA A 77 -2.41 16.57 12.18
CA ALA A 77 -2.74 15.23 11.71
C ALA A 77 -1.73 14.20 12.22
N ARG A 78 -0.42 14.46 12.12
CA ARG A 78 0.62 13.53 12.59
C ARG A 78 0.60 13.32 14.10
N ILE A 79 0.49 14.40 14.87
CA ILE A 79 0.45 14.33 16.34
C ILE A 79 -0.82 13.62 16.83
N GLN A 80 -1.96 13.88 16.20
CA GLN A 80 -3.21 13.16 16.50
C GLN A 80 -3.10 11.69 16.12
N ALA A 81 -2.51 11.39 14.96
CA ALA A 81 -2.37 10.02 14.49
C ALA A 81 -1.49 9.18 15.43
N GLU A 82 -0.33 9.70 15.85
CA GLU A 82 0.51 9.03 16.85
C GLU A 82 -0.25 8.82 18.16
N ALA A 83 -0.97 9.82 18.64
CA ALA A 83 -1.74 9.72 19.89
C ALA A 83 -2.86 8.66 19.83
N LEU A 84 -3.54 8.52 18.69
CA LEU A 84 -4.63 7.55 18.53
C LEU A 84 -4.12 6.12 18.27
N VAL A 85 -3.10 5.95 17.42
CA VAL A 85 -2.57 4.63 17.04
C VAL A 85 -1.83 3.95 18.19
N THR A 86 -1.32 4.72 19.16
CA THR A 86 -0.62 4.22 20.35
C THR A 86 -1.52 3.97 21.57
N LEU A 87 -2.84 4.16 21.43
CA LEU A 87 -3.80 3.80 22.47
C LEU A 87 -3.83 2.28 22.73
N SER A 88 -4.30 1.89 23.92
CA SER A 88 -4.65 0.49 24.18
C SER A 88 -5.83 0.06 23.29
N TYR A 89 -6.02 -1.25 23.11
CA TYR A 89 -7.14 -1.78 22.32
C TYR A 89 -8.50 -1.28 22.82
N GLU A 90 -8.72 -1.29 24.14
CA GLU A 90 -10.00 -0.86 24.74
C GLU A 90 -10.20 0.65 24.58
N ASP A 91 -9.15 1.44 24.80
CA ASP A 91 -9.23 2.90 24.63
C ASP A 91 -9.47 3.27 23.17
N MET A 92 -8.76 2.63 22.24
CA MET A 92 -8.95 2.83 20.80
C MET A 92 -10.39 2.47 20.38
N ARG A 93 -10.90 1.34 20.84
CA ARG A 93 -12.26 0.88 20.52
C ARG A 93 -13.35 1.85 21.01
N ALA A 94 -13.10 2.54 22.12
CA ALA A 94 -14.01 3.52 22.70
C ALA A 94 -13.95 4.91 22.05
N ARG A 95 -12.98 5.16 21.15
CA ARG A 95 -12.89 6.42 20.39
C ARG A 95 -13.74 6.38 19.13
N ASP A 96 -13.86 7.54 18.51
CA ASP A 96 -14.46 7.70 17.19
C ASP A 96 -13.68 6.92 16.11
N HIS A 97 -14.37 6.04 15.38
CA HIS A 97 -13.76 5.10 14.43
C HIS A 97 -13.25 5.77 13.17
N ASP A 98 -13.87 6.87 12.75
CA ASP A 98 -13.43 7.64 11.58
C ASP A 98 -12.14 8.41 11.89
N SER A 99 -12.02 8.99 13.08
CA SER A 99 -10.78 9.63 13.55
C SER A 99 -9.61 8.64 13.58
N ILE A 100 -9.82 7.40 13.99
CA ILE A 100 -8.78 6.37 13.98
C ILE A 100 -8.44 5.94 12.54
N SER A 101 -9.44 5.78 11.68
CA SER A 101 -9.21 5.47 10.26
C SER A 101 -8.38 6.56 9.58
N ASN A 102 -8.68 7.83 9.85
CA ASN A 102 -7.92 8.99 9.38
C ASN A 102 -6.50 9.05 9.97
N ALA A 103 -6.30 8.56 11.20
CA ALA A 103 -4.98 8.44 11.79
C ALA A 103 -4.11 7.45 11.00
N PHE A 104 -4.61 6.25 10.70
CA PHE A 104 -3.87 5.29 9.88
C PHE A 104 -3.66 5.79 8.44
N ASP A 105 -4.63 6.47 7.85
CA ASP A 105 -4.47 7.14 6.55
C ASP A 105 -3.33 8.16 6.59
N THR A 106 -3.23 8.95 7.67
CA THR A 106 -2.13 9.89 7.86
C THR A 106 -0.77 9.18 7.87
N LEU A 107 -0.65 8.04 8.55
CA LEU A 107 0.60 7.26 8.56
C LEU A 107 0.97 6.77 7.14
N VAL A 108 0.00 6.24 6.38
CA VAL A 108 0.18 5.85 4.97
C VAL A 108 0.61 7.04 4.11
N ARG A 109 -0.03 8.20 4.29
CA ARG A 109 0.27 9.42 3.56
C ARG A 109 1.68 9.92 3.84
N VAL A 110 2.14 9.86 5.08
CA VAL A 110 3.53 10.19 5.45
C VAL A 110 4.53 9.24 4.77
N LEU A 111 4.24 7.94 4.76
CA LEU A 111 5.09 6.96 4.07
C LEU A 111 5.24 7.28 2.58
N HIS A 112 4.13 7.52 1.87
CA HIS A 112 4.14 7.84 0.44
C HIS A 112 4.73 9.21 0.09
N ALA A 113 4.73 10.14 1.04
CA ALA A 113 5.38 11.44 0.89
C ALA A 113 6.90 11.41 1.18
N THR A 114 7.38 10.33 1.78
CA THR A 114 8.79 10.19 2.18
C THR A 114 9.66 9.84 0.97
N SER A 115 10.87 10.41 0.94
CA SER A 115 11.83 10.28 -0.16
C SER A 115 13.07 9.54 0.28
N PRO A 116 13.86 8.96 -0.63
CA PRO A 116 15.14 8.35 -0.27
C PRO A 116 16.05 9.33 0.47
N GLY A 117 16.64 8.89 1.59
CA GLY A 117 17.48 9.73 2.46
C GLY A 117 16.71 10.56 3.50
N LYS A 118 15.37 10.54 3.50
CA LYS A 118 14.52 11.18 4.50
C LYS A 118 14.18 10.19 5.62
N VAL A 119 15.03 10.20 6.65
CA VAL A 119 15.00 9.20 7.72
C VAL A 119 14.05 9.56 8.86
N LYS A 120 13.75 10.85 9.09
CA LYS A 120 12.97 11.27 10.27
C LYS A 120 11.54 10.75 10.24
N ASN A 121 10.87 10.83 9.08
CA ASN A 121 9.54 10.28 8.88
C ASN A 121 9.51 8.76 9.08
N LEU A 122 10.54 8.06 8.59
CA LEU A 122 10.66 6.60 8.76
C LEU A 122 10.88 6.22 10.23
N ASP A 123 11.76 6.94 10.93
CA ASP A 123 12.01 6.75 12.36
C ASP A 123 10.74 7.00 13.19
N TRP A 124 9.99 8.05 12.86
CA TRP A 124 8.71 8.34 13.50
C TRP A 124 7.66 7.25 13.23
N LEU A 125 7.53 6.80 11.98
CA LEU A 125 6.61 5.71 11.62
C LEU A 125 6.98 4.41 12.35
N ALA A 126 8.27 4.06 12.37
CA ALA A 126 8.76 2.85 13.04
C ALA A 126 8.54 2.91 14.56
N SER A 127 8.86 4.05 15.18
CA SER A 127 8.60 4.30 16.61
C SER A 127 7.10 4.23 16.95
N THR A 128 6.24 4.77 16.08
CA THR A 128 4.78 4.73 16.26
C THR A 128 4.24 3.31 16.13
N ALA A 129 4.67 2.56 15.11
CA ALA A 129 4.28 1.18 14.89
C ALA A 129 4.72 0.29 16.07
N ALA A 130 5.96 0.45 16.55
CA ALA A 130 6.49 -0.31 17.67
C ALA A 130 5.69 -0.13 18.98
N LYS A 131 5.13 1.05 19.21
CA LYS A 131 4.28 1.35 20.38
C LYS A 131 2.83 0.89 20.24
N SER A 132 2.38 0.58 19.02
CA SER A 132 0.99 0.25 18.75
C SER A 132 0.74 -1.26 18.87
N PHE A 133 -0.36 -1.65 19.51
CA PHE A 133 -0.72 -3.07 19.61
C PHE A 133 -1.05 -3.66 18.23
N VAL A 134 -1.50 -2.85 17.26
CA VAL A 134 -1.95 -3.30 15.94
C VAL A 134 -0.84 -4.04 15.17
N PHE A 135 0.42 -3.63 15.36
CA PHE A 135 1.59 -4.24 14.72
C PHE A 135 2.20 -5.40 15.51
N ASN A 136 1.75 -5.59 16.76
CA ASN A 136 2.36 -6.50 17.72
C ASN A 136 1.43 -7.65 18.15
N ASP A 137 0.11 -7.50 17.97
CA ASP A 137 -0.90 -8.47 18.38
C ASP A 137 -1.79 -8.84 17.18
N TYR A 138 -1.52 -10.00 16.59
CA TYR A 138 -2.27 -10.52 15.43
C TYR A 138 -3.75 -10.74 15.75
N ASP A 139 -4.04 -11.22 16.96
CA ASP A 139 -5.38 -11.63 17.36
C ASP A 139 -6.27 -10.39 17.68
N ARG A 140 -5.67 -9.22 17.95
CA ARG A 140 -6.36 -7.94 18.20
C ARG A 140 -6.41 -7.01 16.99
N PHE A 141 -6.62 -7.55 15.80
CA PHE A 141 -6.83 -6.71 14.62
C PHE A 141 -8.07 -5.79 14.80
N PRO A 142 -7.99 -4.48 14.51
CA PRO A 142 -9.04 -3.51 14.80
C PRO A 142 -10.22 -3.59 13.80
N ARG A 143 -10.94 -4.71 13.80
CA ARG A 143 -12.09 -4.98 12.92
C ARG A 143 -13.28 -4.04 13.12
N PHE A 144 -13.27 -3.25 14.20
CA PHE A 144 -14.32 -2.28 14.51
C PHE A 144 -14.20 -0.99 13.69
N LEU A 145 -13.09 -0.77 12.98
CA LEU A 145 -12.89 0.45 12.19
C LEU A 145 -13.81 0.47 10.97
N SER A 146 -14.26 1.67 10.60
CA SER A 146 -15.06 1.92 9.39
C SER A 146 -14.28 1.62 8.12
N ASN A 147 -12.97 1.86 8.12
CA ASN A 147 -12.08 1.51 7.02
C ASN A 147 -10.76 0.91 7.53
N THR A 148 -10.54 -0.38 7.27
CA THR A 148 -9.31 -1.09 7.66
C THR A 148 -8.21 -1.07 6.60
N GLN A 149 -8.47 -0.53 5.41
CA GLN A 149 -7.55 -0.60 4.27
C GLN A 149 -6.16 0.03 4.58
N PRO A 150 -6.07 1.23 5.20
CA PRO A 150 -4.77 1.80 5.57
C PRO A 150 -4.02 0.94 6.60
N VAL A 151 -4.75 0.26 7.50
CA VAL A 151 -4.16 -0.63 8.50
C VAL A 151 -3.51 -1.85 7.84
N HIS A 152 -4.22 -2.48 6.90
CA HIS A 152 -3.68 -3.60 6.14
C HIS A 152 -2.45 -3.21 5.32
N GLN A 153 -2.48 -2.03 4.69
CA GLN A 153 -1.35 -1.51 3.93
C GLN A 153 -0.13 -1.29 4.82
N LEU A 154 -0.29 -0.65 5.98
CA LEU A 154 0.83 -0.43 6.90
C LEU A 154 1.38 -1.74 7.46
N LEU A 155 0.54 -2.68 7.88
CA LEU A 155 0.99 -3.99 8.36
C LEU A 155 1.80 -4.75 7.31
N LEU A 156 1.40 -4.62 6.04
CA LEU A 156 2.13 -5.19 4.92
C LEU A 156 3.48 -4.50 4.70
N LEU A 157 3.51 -3.16 4.67
CA LEU A 157 4.71 -2.38 4.34
C LEU A 157 5.68 -2.20 5.51
N SER A 158 5.31 -2.65 6.71
CA SER A 158 6.14 -2.67 7.91
C SER A 158 6.27 -4.08 8.47
N TRP A 159 6.33 -5.06 7.58
CA TRP A 159 6.37 -6.47 7.95
C TRP A 159 7.59 -6.79 8.83
N ASP A 160 8.71 -6.11 8.60
CA ASP A 160 9.94 -6.21 9.39
C ASP A 160 9.78 -5.75 10.84
N LEU A 161 8.90 -4.77 11.07
CA LEU A 161 8.58 -4.24 12.40
C LEU A 161 7.54 -5.10 13.12
N SER A 162 6.83 -5.94 12.38
CA SER A 162 5.83 -6.83 12.97
C SER A 162 6.50 -7.92 13.81
N GLY A 163 5.99 -8.16 15.02
CA GLY A 163 6.45 -9.26 15.87
C GLY A 163 6.24 -10.66 15.26
N PHE A 164 5.59 -10.74 14.10
CA PHE A 164 5.24 -11.98 13.42
C PHE A 164 6.46 -12.71 12.83
N ARG A 165 7.54 -11.99 12.50
CA ARG A 165 8.78 -12.58 11.98
C ARG A 165 9.50 -13.48 13.00
N THR A 166 9.44 -13.12 14.28
CA THR A 166 10.03 -13.86 15.41
C THR A 166 9.05 -14.78 16.13
N SER A 167 7.82 -14.88 15.62
CA SER A 167 6.75 -15.61 16.31
C SER A 167 7.03 -17.12 16.37
N LYS A 168 6.59 -17.76 17.48
CA LYS A 168 6.65 -19.22 17.63
C LYS A 168 5.96 -19.88 16.43
N GLY A 169 6.47 -21.03 15.96
CA GLY A 169 6.02 -21.68 14.72
C GLY A 169 4.49 -21.83 14.58
N GLY A 170 3.75 -21.97 15.67
CA GLY A 170 2.29 -22.02 15.66
C GLY A 170 1.59 -20.75 15.15
N LEU A 171 2.10 -19.55 15.42
CA LEU A 171 1.48 -18.31 14.90
C LEU A 171 1.71 -18.17 13.40
N ARG A 172 2.93 -18.46 12.92
CA ARG A 172 3.24 -18.44 11.49
C ARG A 172 2.35 -19.38 10.69
N GLY A 173 2.09 -20.59 11.20
CA GLY A 173 1.15 -21.54 10.61
C GLY A 173 -0.25 -20.95 10.49
N ARG A 174 -0.80 -20.43 11.60
CA ARG A 174 -2.14 -19.78 11.60
C ARG A 174 -2.25 -18.64 10.59
N ILE A 175 -1.27 -17.74 10.53
CA ILE A 175 -1.27 -16.60 9.59
C ILE A 175 -1.28 -17.09 8.13
N LEU A 176 -0.52 -18.15 7.83
CA LEU A 176 -0.46 -18.73 6.50
C LEU A 176 -1.78 -19.41 6.12
N ASP A 177 -2.38 -20.17 7.04
CA ASP A 177 -3.66 -20.86 6.78
C ASP A 177 -4.82 -19.85 6.64
N ASP A 178 -4.85 -18.80 7.46
CA ASP A 178 -5.79 -17.67 7.29
C ASP A 178 -5.64 -17.04 5.91
N ALA A 179 -4.40 -16.84 5.45
CA ALA A 179 -4.13 -16.25 4.14
C ALA A 179 -4.55 -17.16 2.98
N ARG A 180 -4.28 -18.46 3.08
CA ARG A 180 -4.72 -19.45 2.09
C ARG A 180 -6.23 -19.52 2.00
N TYR A 181 -6.91 -19.58 3.15
CA TYR A 181 -8.37 -19.58 3.20
C TYR A 181 -8.93 -18.31 2.57
N PHE A 182 -8.31 -17.15 2.83
CA PHE A 182 -8.76 -15.90 2.22
C PHE A 182 -8.56 -15.87 0.70
N VAL A 183 -7.35 -16.16 0.22
CA VAL A 183 -6.97 -15.99 -1.19
C VAL A 183 -7.57 -17.06 -2.09
N TYR A 184 -7.70 -18.30 -1.62
CA TYR A 184 -8.23 -19.42 -2.43
C TYR A 184 -9.75 -19.61 -2.30
N ASN A 185 -10.43 -18.80 -1.50
CA ASN A 185 -11.89 -18.78 -1.43
C ASN A 185 -12.47 -18.00 -2.62
N LEU A 186 -13.04 -18.72 -3.58
CA LEU A 186 -13.59 -18.21 -4.83
C LEU A 186 -14.79 -17.28 -4.61
N SER A 187 -15.50 -17.36 -3.47
CA SER A 187 -16.58 -16.41 -3.14
C SER A 187 -16.10 -14.97 -2.98
N LYS A 188 -14.80 -14.74 -2.77
CA LYS A 188 -14.17 -13.42 -2.71
C LYS A 188 -13.97 -12.79 -4.09
N TYR A 189 -14.11 -13.56 -5.16
CA TYR A 189 -13.91 -13.13 -6.53
C TYR A 189 -15.27 -12.94 -7.20
N SER A 190 -15.58 -11.69 -7.51
CA SER A 190 -16.86 -11.30 -8.09
C SER A 190 -16.71 -10.04 -8.92
N VAL A 191 -17.79 -9.61 -9.56
CA VAL A 191 -17.86 -8.32 -10.26
C VAL A 191 -17.49 -7.15 -9.34
N LYS A 192 -17.84 -7.22 -8.04
CA LYS A 192 -17.53 -6.14 -7.07
C LYS A 192 -16.04 -6.08 -6.69
N SER A 193 -15.32 -7.19 -6.80
CA SER A 193 -13.87 -7.25 -6.60
C SER A 193 -13.11 -7.27 -7.91
N ASN A 194 -13.79 -7.06 -9.04
CA ASN A 194 -13.23 -7.19 -10.38
C ASN A 194 -12.39 -8.47 -10.55
N TRP A 195 -12.86 -9.56 -9.93
CA TRP A 195 -12.18 -10.87 -9.92
C TRP A 195 -10.71 -10.82 -9.46
N GLY A 196 -10.38 -9.92 -8.53
CA GLY A 196 -9.02 -9.77 -8.00
C GLY A 196 -8.95 -9.00 -6.69
N ALA A 197 -7.80 -8.40 -6.43
CA ALA A 197 -7.52 -7.65 -5.21
C ALA A 197 -8.08 -6.21 -5.24
N PHE A 198 -9.35 -6.05 -5.63
CA PHE A 198 -10.00 -4.74 -5.74
C PHE A 198 -11.15 -4.57 -4.75
N CYS A 199 -11.36 -3.33 -4.31
CA CYS A 199 -12.57 -2.87 -3.65
C CYS A 199 -13.35 -1.95 -4.59
N LEU A 200 -14.65 -2.16 -4.74
CA LEU A 200 -15.52 -1.21 -5.44
C LEU A 200 -15.63 0.09 -4.62
N SER A 201 -15.14 1.20 -5.16
CA SER A 201 -15.15 2.50 -4.48
C SER A 201 -16.33 3.39 -4.88
N GLY A 202 -16.94 3.14 -6.05
CA GLY A 202 -18.11 3.88 -6.49
C GLY A 202 -18.40 3.69 -7.97
N SER A 203 -19.16 4.63 -8.54
CA SER A 203 -19.39 4.71 -9.97
C SER A 203 -19.40 6.16 -10.44
N GLU A 204 -18.66 6.47 -11.50
CA GLU A 204 -18.62 7.79 -12.12
C GLU A 204 -18.93 7.66 -13.61
N GLY A 205 -19.85 8.47 -14.13
CA GLY A 205 -20.23 8.43 -15.55
C GLY A 205 -20.76 7.07 -16.03
N GLY A 206 -21.27 6.23 -15.11
CA GLY A 206 -21.71 4.85 -15.41
C GLY A 206 -20.58 3.81 -15.45
N ALA A 207 -19.32 4.20 -15.21
CA ALA A 207 -18.19 3.30 -15.02
C ALA A 207 -17.99 3.00 -13.52
N LEU A 208 -17.73 1.73 -13.19
CA LEU A 208 -17.37 1.33 -11.82
C LEU A 208 -15.94 1.77 -11.52
N MET A 209 -15.72 2.30 -10.33
CA MET A 209 -14.40 2.70 -9.84
C MET A 209 -13.91 1.68 -8.82
N PHE A 210 -12.62 1.37 -8.88
CA PHE A 210 -11.98 0.41 -7.99
C PHE A 210 -10.77 1.02 -7.30
N THR A 211 -10.53 0.59 -6.06
CA THR A 211 -9.32 0.86 -5.29
C THR A 211 -8.66 -0.46 -4.88
N ALA A 212 -7.44 -0.38 -4.36
CA ALA A 212 -6.73 -1.56 -3.86
C ALA A 212 -7.46 -2.17 -2.65
N ASN A 213 -7.58 -3.50 -2.65
CA ASN A 213 -7.95 -4.26 -1.46
C ASN A 213 -6.67 -4.74 -0.75
N TRP A 214 -6.18 -3.92 0.18
CA TRP A 214 -4.96 -4.18 0.94
C TRP A 214 -5.07 -5.39 1.86
N GLU A 215 -6.27 -5.79 2.31
CA GLU A 215 -6.46 -7.05 3.02
C GLU A 215 -6.10 -8.24 2.13
N HIS A 216 -6.64 -8.26 0.90
CA HIS A 216 -6.35 -9.30 -0.09
C HIS A 216 -4.85 -9.31 -0.45
N ILE A 217 -4.28 -8.15 -0.77
CA ILE A 217 -2.84 -8.02 -1.11
C ILE A 217 -1.96 -8.53 0.04
N ARG A 218 -2.29 -8.18 1.29
CA ARG A 218 -1.57 -8.66 2.48
C ARG A 218 -1.60 -10.19 2.58
N HIS A 219 -2.75 -10.82 2.35
CA HIS A 219 -2.85 -12.28 2.35
C HIS A 219 -2.04 -12.92 1.21
N CYS A 220 -2.03 -12.34 0.00
CA CYS A 220 -1.15 -12.80 -1.08
C CYS A 220 0.33 -12.76 -0.65
N VAL A 221 0.75 -11.67 0.00
CA VAL A 221 2.12 -11.55 0.53
C VAL A 221 2.43 -12.60 1.60
N HIS A 222 1.51 -12.85 2.53
CA HIS A 222 1.70 -13.91 3.52
C HIS A 222 1.95 -15.28 2.88
N ILE A 223 1.20 -15.63 1.83
CA ILE A 223 1.41 -16.89 1.09
C ILE A 223 2.79 -16.94 0.44
N LEU A 224 3.23 -15.84 -0.19
CA LEU A 224 4.55 -15.77 -0.82
C LEU A 224 5.69 -15.91 0.21
N GLN A 225 5.62 -15.16 1.31
CA GLN A 225 6.69 -15.04 2.33
C GLN A 225 6.74 -16.20 3.33
N LEU A 226 5.59 -16.68 3.79
CA LEU A 226 5.55 -17.63 4.91
C LEU A 226 5.71 -19.08 4.45
N ARG A 227 5.47 -19.36 3.19
CA ARG A 227 5.69 -20.69 2.60
C ARG A 227 7.18 -20.90 2.34
N GLY A 228 7.84 -21.52 3.32
CA GLY A 228 9.30 -21.69 3.40
C GLY A 228 9.96 -22.19 2.11
N GLY A 229 11.22 -21.76 1.94
CA GLY A 229 12.14 -22.08 0.86
C GLY A 229 13.32 -21.10 0.90
N ASP A 230 14.46 -21.46 0.31
CA ASP A 230 15.66 -20.59 0.20
C ASP A 230 15.50 -19.49 -0.86
N VAL A 231 14.30 -18.91 -0.90
CA VAL A 231 13.89 -17.95 -1.90
C VAL A 231 13.92 -16.57 -1.25
N GLU A 232 14.89 -15.76 -1.68
CA GLU A 232 14.92 -14.35 -1.30
C GLU A 232 13.80 -13.61 -2.05
N PHE A 233 12.96 -12.93 -1.27
CA PHE A 233 11.91 -12.03 -1.74
C PHE A 233 12.33 -10.59 -1.46
N PRO A 234 11.77 -9.60 -2.19
CA PRO A 234 11.98 -8.21 -1.87
C PRO A 234 11.65 -7.91 -0.40
N PRO A 235 12.44 -7.06 0.27
CA PRO A 235 12.17 -6.64 1.64
C PRO A 235 10.86 -5.84 1.71
N TYR A 236 9.99 -6.20 2.66
CA TYR A 236 8.73 -5.49 2.94
C TYR A 236 8.87 -4.64 4.21
N ASP A 237 9.74 -3.65 4.13
CA ASP A 237 9.98 -2.68 5.19
C ASP A 237 9.67 -1.26 4.74
N LEU A 238 9.59 -0.34 5.71
CA LEU A 238 9.24 1.05 5.45
C LEU A 238 10.24 1.72 4.50
N CYS A 239 11.53 1.37 4.56
CA CYS A 239 12.57 1.98 3.73
C CYS A 239 12.44 1.56 2.26
N ASN A 240 12.02 0.32 2.01
CA ASN A 240 11.82 -0.21 0.68
C ASN A 240 10.46 0.17 0.10
N ALA A 241 9.48 0.51 0.95
CA ALA A 241 8.15 0.95 0.53
C ALA A 241 8.07 2.42 0.06
N ILE A 242 9.07 3.27 0.32
CA ILE A 242 9.04 4.68 -0.14
C ILE A 242 9.19 4.78 -1.67
N ALA A 243 8.86 5.95 -2.21
CA ALA A 243 9.03 6.22 -3.63
C ALA A 243 10.52 6.19 -4.02
N TYR A 244 10.83 5.62 -5.18
CA TYR A 244 12.15 5.57 -5.81
C TYR A 244 13.22 4.86 -4.96
N SER A 245 12.82 3.94 -4.09
CA SER A 245 13.73 3.09 -3.32
C SER A 245 14.32 1.93 -4.12
N ALA A 246 13.74 1.58 -5.28
CA ALA A 246 14.23 0.47 -6.10
C ALA A 246 15.69 0.66 -6.52
N PRO A 247 16.50 -0.42 -6.58
CA PRO A 247 17.88 -0.34 -7.04
C PRO A 247 18.01 0.33 -8.41
N GLY A 248 18.95 1.28 -8.51
CA GLY A 248 19.21 2.01 -9.76
C GLY A 248 18.13 3.03 -10.14
N SER A 249 17.16 3.33 -9.27
CA SER A 249 16.07 4.28 -9.54
C SER A 249 16.54 5.63 -10.11
N HIS A 250 17.61 6.20 -9.55
CA HIS A 250 18.20 7.48 -9.97
C HIS A 250 18.83 7.46 -11.38
N SER A 251 19.12 6.28 -11.92
CA SER A 251 19.70 6.09 -13.25
C SER A 251 18.67 5.77 -14.33
N ARG A 252 17.40 5.61 -13.94
CA ARG A 252 16.29 5.31 -14.86
C ARG A 252 15.89 6.55 -15.64
N ALA A 253 15.25 6.32 -16.78
CA ALA A 253 14.62 7.39 -17.52
C ALA A 253 13.50 8.03 -16.68
N SER A 254 13.37 9.35 -16.75
CA SER A 254 12.40 10.09 -15.93
C SER A 254 10.95 9.77 -16.25
N ASP A 255 10.67 9.19 -17.42
CA ASP A 255 9.36 8.72 -17.83
C ASP A 255 9.03 7.31 -17.29
N ASP A 256 10.01 6.54 -16.81
CA ASP A 256 9.81 5.27 -16.09
C ASP A 256 9.50 5.51 -14.61
N TRP A 257 8.44 6.26 -14.33
CA TRP A 257 8.09 6.66 -12.96
C TRP A 257 7.68 5.48 -12.07
N ALA A 258 7.22 4.36 -12.65
CA ALA A 258 6.84 3.17 -11.91
C ALA A 258 8.00 2.16 -11.73
N GLY A 259 9.12 2.32 -12.45
CA GLY A 259 10.25 1.40 -12.40
C GLY A 259 10.06 0.13 -13.24
N VAL A 260 9.30 0.20 -14.32
CA VAL A 260 8.93 -0.92 -15.20
C VAL A 260 10.12 -1.57 -15.87
N GLU A 261 11.08 -0.80 -16.38
CA GLU A 261 12.16 -1.36 -17.19
C GLU A 261 13.13 -2.22 -16.37
N GLY A 262 13.63 -3.30 -16.97
CA GLY A 262 14.64 -4.15 -16.36
C GLY A 262 14.19 -5.60 -16.17
N VAL A 263 14.92 -6.33 -15.34
CA VAL A 263 14.69 -7.77 -15.10
C VAL A 263 13.93 -7.94 -13.80
N TRP A 264 12.77 -8.56 -13.89
CA TRP A 264 11.88 -8.88 -12.78
C TRP A 264 11.91 -10.36 -12.46
N MET A 265 11.88 -10.70 -11.18
CA MET A 265 11.56 -12.05 -10.73
C MET A 265 10.04 -12.18 -10.62
N ARG A 266 9.45 -13.12 -11.37
CA ARG A 266 8.03 -13.45 -11.27
C ARG A 266 7.86 -14.73 -10.48
N ASP A 267 7.12 -14.62 -9.39
CA ASP A 267 6.74 -15.73 -8.51
C ASP A 267 5.25 -16.00 -8.63
N VAL A 268 4.88 -17.26 -8.83
CA VAL A 268 3.48 -17.69 -8.90
C VAL A 268 3.27 -18.87 -7.95
N ARG A 269 2.29 -18.72 -7.07
CA ARG A 269 1.77 -19.77 -6.18
C ARG A 269 0.33 -20.06 -6.59
N PHE A 270 -0.03 -21.33 -6.65
CA PHE A 270 -1.38 -21.77 -6.97
C PHE A 270 -1.71 -22.98 -6.12
N LEU A 271 -2.99 -23.20 -5.83
CA LEU A 271 -3.43 -24.41 -5.15
C LEU A 271 -3.70 -25.48 -6.21
N ASP A 272 -3.42 -26.74 -5.89
CA ASP A 272 -3.85 -27.87 -6.71
C ASP A 272 -5.38 -27.82 -6.92
N TYR A 273 -5.84 -28.22 -8.10
CA TYR A 273 -7.25 -28.13 -8.46
C TYR A 273 -8.14 -28.97 -7.54
N GLY A 274 -7.69 -30.15 -7.09
CA GLY A 274 -8.45 -31.00 -6.17
C GLY A 274 -8.66 -30.30 -4.83
N THR A 275 -7.57 -29.82 -4.23
CA THR A 275 -7.62 -29.06 -2.97
C THR A 275 -8.44 -27.78 -3.10
N LEU A 276 -8.36 -27.07 -4.25
CA LEU A 276 -9.15 -25.86 -4.50
C LEU A 276 -10.65 -26.15 -4.58
N ILE A 277 -11.03 -27.24 -5.25
CA ILE A 277 -12.44 -27.66 -5.34
C ILE A 277 -12.95 -28.04 -3.94
N ASP A 278 -12.20 -28.86 -3.20
CA ASP A 278 -12.59 -29.31 -1.86
C ASP A 278 -12.77 -28.14 -0.88
N LEU A 279 -11.84 -27.16 -0.92
CA LEU A 279 -11.90 -25.93 -0.12
C LEU A 279 -13.18 -25.14 -0.39
N ASN A 280 -13.56 -25.00 -1.67
CA ASN A 280 -14.70 -24.17 -2.05
C ASN A 280 -16.04 -24.90 -1.92
N ALA A 281 -16.07 -26.24 -2.05
CA ALA A 281 -17.24 -27.03 -1.74
C ALA A 281 -17.60 -26.97 -0.24
N THR A 282 -16.58 -27.03 0.63
CA THR A 282 -16.77 -26.97 2.09
C THR A 282 -17.12 -25.56 2.60
N ALA A 283 -16.61 -24.51 1.95
CA ALA A 283 -16.97 -23.12 2.27
C ALA A 283 -18.47 -22.84 2.08
N ASP A 284 -19.10 -23.46 1.07
CA ASP A 284 -20.52 -23.32 0.79
C ASP A 284 -21.41 -24.05 1.83
N GLU A 285 -20.93 -25.17 2.41
CA GLU A 285 -21.69 -25.97 3.38
C GLU A 285 -21.70 -25.39 4.81
N TYR A 286 -20.59 -24.77 5.25
CA TYR A 286 -20.43 -24.29 6.64
C TYR A 286 -20.34 -22.76 6.77
N GLY A 287 -20.42 -22.03 5.66
CA GLY A 287 -20.14 -20.59 5.61
C GLY A 287 -18.67 -20.27 5.92
N ASN A 288 -18.36 -18.98 6.08
CA ASN A 288 -16.99 -18.45 6.32
C ASN A 288 -16.31 -18.90 7.65
N LEU A 289 -16.83 -19.92 8.34
CA LEU A 289 -16.47 -20.22 9.73
C LEU A 289 -15.75 -21.55 9.95
N SER A 290 -15.66 -22.45 8.96
CA SER A 290 -14.92 -23.71 9.13
C SER A 290 -13.53 -23.63 8.48
N PRO A 291 -12.43 -23.77 9.24
CA PRO A 291 -11.11 -23.90 8.64
C PRO A 291 -11.05 -25.21 7.84
N TYR A 292 -10.55 -25.13 6.61
CA TYR A 292 -10.26 -26.31 5.81
C TYR A 292 -9.32 -27.24 6.60
N GLU A 293 -9.77 -28.45 6.93
CA GLU A 293 -9.03 -29.41 7.74
C GLU A 293 -8.05 -30.27 6.90
N GLY A 294 -8.04 -30.07 5.57
CA GLY A 294 -7.15 -30.77 4.65
C GLY A 294 -5.78 -30.13 4.50
N GLU A 295 -4.86 -30.83 3.83
CA GLU A 295 -3.53 -30.30 3.51
C GLU A 295 -3.59 -29.37 2.29
N PHE A 296 -3.00 -28.17 2.41
CA PHE A 296 -2.87 -27.25 1.29
C PHE A 296 -1.77 -27.69 0.32
N LEU A 297 -2.15 -28.36 -0.77
CA LEU A 297 -1.24 -28.78 -1.83
C LEU A 297 -1.00 -27.62 -2.82
N GLU A 298 -0.01 -26.77 -2.52
CA GLU A 298 0.28 -25.61 -3.35
C GLU A 298 1.44 -25.87 -4.35
N GLY A 299 1.31 -25.41 -5.58
CA GLY A 299 2.40 -25.27 -6.54
C GLY A 299 3.21 -23.99 -6.33
N PHE A 300 4.46 -23.97 -6.81
CA PHE A 300 5.29 -22.77 -6.89
C PHE A 300 6.09 -22.79 -8.19
N THR A 301 6.11 -21.65 -8.88
CA THR A 301 7.02 -21.44 -10.01
C THR A 301 7.63 -20.06 -9.95
N ARG A 302 8.89 -19.97 -10.36
CA ARG A 302 9.71 -18.76 -10.36
C ARG A 302 10.46 -18.66 -11.68
N PHE A 303 10.41 -17.51 -12.32
CA PHE A 303 11.17 -17.23 -13.54
C PHE A 303 11.44 -15.75 -13.73
N GLN A 304 12.46 -15.43 -14.54
CA GLN A 304 12.82 -14.05 -14.85
C GLN A 304 12.01 -13.55 -16.04
N VAL A 305 11.63 -12.26 -16.00
CA VAL A 305 11.01 -11.56 -17.11
C VAL A 305 11.77 -10.25 -17.33
N ALA A 306 12.35 -10.09 -18.52
CA ALA A 306 12.92 -8.82 -18.92
C ALA A 306 11.80 -7.94 -19.50
N MET A 307 11.56 -6.78 -18.91
CA MET A 307 10.49 -5.84 -19.30
C MET A 307 11.06 -4.54 -19.87
N LYS A 308 10.33 -3.96 -20.83
CA LYS A 308 10.67 -2.71 -21.50
C LYS A 308 9.42 -1.87 -21.77
N ILE A 309 9.53 -0.55 -21.58
CA ILE A 309 8.47 0.40 -21.90
C ILE A 309 8.34 0.57 -23.41
N VAL A 310 7.11 0.65 -23.90
CA VAL A 310 6.79 0.88 -25.31
C VAL A 310 5.94 2.13 -25.42
N ARG A 311 6.42 3.12 -26.18
CA ARG A 311 5.82 4.46 -26.26
C ARG A 311 4.80 4.61 -27.41
N ASP A 312 4.88 3.74 -28.42
CA ASP A 312 4.09 3.82 -29.65
C ASP A 312 3.17 2.59 -29.85
N LEU A 313 2.47 2.18 -28.79
CA LEU A 313 1.48 1.11 -28.90
C LEU A 313 0.21 1.62 -29.55
N LYS A 314 -0.21 1.00 -30.67
CA LYS A 314 -1.39 1.42 -31.40
C LYS A 314 -2.66 1.22 -30.56
N PRO A 315 -3.57 2.22 -30.50
CA PRO A 315 -4.81 2.16 -29.72
C PRO A 315 -5.72 0.96 -29.99
N GLU A 316 -5.68 0.42 -31.20
CA GLU A 316 -6.54 -0.68 -31.63
C GLU A 316 -6.16 -2.03 -31.00
N GLU A 317 -4.98 -2.12 -30.38
CA GLU A 317 -4.51 -3.29 -29.64
C GLU A 317 -4.67 -3.12 -28.12
N HIS A 318 -5.58 -2.24 -27.68
CA HIS A 318 -5.93 -2.05 -26.28
C HIS A 318 -6.80 -3.21 -25.79
N PHE A 319 -6.18 -4.19 -25.13
CA PHE A 319 -6.90 -5.22 -24.41
C PHE A 319 -7.54 -4.61 -23.15
N VAL A 320 -8.87 -4.63 -23.10
CA VAL A 320 -9.65 -4.13 -21.97
C VAL A 320 -9.62 -5.18 -20.86
N ILE A 321 -8.64 -5.06 -19.96
CA ILE A 321 -8.85 -5.56 -18.59
C ILE A 321 -9.65 -4.46 -17.92
N SER A 322 -10.97 -4.70 -17.79
CA SER A 322 -11.99 -3.90 -17.09
C SER A 322 -11.85 -2.37 -17.11
N ARG A 323 -12.83 -1.70 -17.75
CA ARG A 323 -13.15 -0.25 -17.71
C ARG A 323 -12.06 0.66 -17.11
N ARG A 324 -11.30 1.29 -18.01
CA ARG A 324 -10.29 2.34 -17.79
C ARG A 324 -10.55 3.15 -16.51
N PRO A 325 -9.75 2.98 -15.44
CA PRO A 325 -9.74 3.92 -14.34
C PRO A 325 -9.40 5.31 -14.88
N LEU A 326 -10.03 6.37 -14.36
CA LEU A 326 -9.64 7.73 -14.70
C LEU A 326 -8.20 7.95 -14.25
N ASN A 327 -7.29 8.11 -15.22
CA ASN A 327 -5.96 8.67 -14.95
C ASN A 327 -6.16 10.14 -14.59
N ALA A 328 -6.06 10.45 -13.31
CA ALA A 328 -6.18 11.82 -12.79
C ALA A 328 -4.84 12.57 -12.77
N ASP A 329 -3.72 11.85 -12.84
CA ASP A 329 -2.39 12.44 -12.57
C ASP A 329 -1.57 12.70 -13.83
N LYS A 330 -1.39 13.98 -14.16
CA LYS A 330 -0.52 14.43 -15.27
C LYS A 330 0.96 14.10 -15.05
N ARG A 331 1.39 13.93 -13.79
CA ARG A 331 2.80 13.62 -13.45
C ARG A 331 3.15 12.16 -13.66
N HIS A 332 2.16 11.28 -13.63
CA HIS A 332 2.34 9.83 -13.75
C HIS A 332 1.44 9.31 -14.89
N PRO A 333 1.79 9.62 -16.16
CA PRO A 333 1.02 9.13 -17.30
C PRO A 333 1.10 7.61 -17.39
N ARG A 334 0.11 6.97 -17.99
CA ARG A 334 0.12 5.53 -18.24
C ARG A 334 1.43 5.08 -18.88
N LEU A 335 1.98 3.97 -18.39
CA LEU A 335 3.12 3.28 -19.00
C LEU A 335 2.65 1.99 -19.63
N ASP A 336 2.89 1.81 -20.91
CA ASP A 336 2.68 0.52 -21.58
C ASP A 336 4.01 -0.23 -21.70
N PHE A 337 3.97 -1.55 -21.52
CA PHE A 337 5.18 -2.37 -21.52
C PHE A 337 4.99 -3.73 -22.17
N ILE A 338 6.11 -4.29 -22.61
CA ILE A 338 6.24 -5.68 -23.04
C ILE A 338 7.33 -6.35 -22.21
N GLY A 339 7.24 -7.67 -22.06
CA GLY A 339 8.28 -8.45 -21.42
C GLY A 339 8.45 -9.83 -22.04
N PHE A 340 9.62 -10.42 -21.82
CA PHE A 340 9.97 -11.74 -22.35
C PHE A 340 10.50 -12.61 -21.22
N GLY A 341 9.86 -13.76 -21.02
CA GLY A 341 10.28 -14.75 -20.05
C GLY A 341 11.64 -15.34 -20.44
N MET A 342 12.58 -15.33 -19.50
CA MET A 342 13.89 -15.95 -19.63
C MET A 342 13.85 -17.27 -18.84
N SER A 343 13.55 -18.38 -19.52
CA SER A 343 13.65 -19.73 -18.95
C SER A 343 14.80 -20.47 -19.60
N GLU A 344 15.67 -21.11 -18.82
CA GLU A 344 16.75 -21.98 -19.33
C GLU A 344 16.22 -23.17 -20.14
N LEU A 345 14.95 -23.55 -19.93
CA LEU A 345 14.27 -24.65 -20.63
C LEU A 345 13.60 -24.23 -21.94
N SER A 346 13.52 -22.93 -22.23
CA SER A 346 12.93 -22.42 -23.47
C SER A 346 13.92 -22.54 -24.63
N LEU A 347 13.99 -23.75 -25.19
CA LEU A 347 14.71 -24.04 -26.42
C LEU A 347 14.01 -23.36 -27.62
N GLY A 348 14.40 -22.11 -27.90
CA GLY A 348 14.06 -21.39 -29.13
C GLY A 348 13.10 -20.20 -28.97
N PRO A 349 12.99 -19.34 -30.01
CA PRO A 349 12.16 -18.13 -29.99
C PRO A 349 10.66 -18.39 -29.82
N GLU A 350 10.18 -19.62 -30.02
CA GLU A 350 8.77 -20.01 -29.86
C GLU A 350 8.40 -20.39 -28.41
N GLY A 351 9.40 -20.59 -27.53
CA GLY A 351 9.20 -20.95 -26.11
C GLY A 351 9.23 -19.75 -25.15
N GLN A 352 9.27 -18.52 -25.65
CA GLN A 352 9.31 -17.31 -24.81
C GLN A 352 7.90 -16.91 -24.40
N THR A 353 7.65 -16.91 -23.09
CA THR A 353 6.43 -16.30 -22.53
C THR A 353 6.49 -14.80 -22.76
N ALA A 354 5.74 -14.31 -23.75
CA ALA A 354 5.57 -12.88 -23.96
C ALA A 354 4.57 -12.33 -22.94
N LEU A 355 4.96 -11.27 -22.27
CA LEU A 355 4.15 -10.48 -21.35
C LEU A 355 3.82 -9.16 -22.04
N ARG A 356 2.57 -8.70 -21.94
CA ARG A 356 2.19 -7.36 -22.35
C ARG A 356 1.28 -6.76 -21.32
N GLY A 357 1.49 -5.51 -20.96
CA GLY A 357 0.77 -4.88 -19.88
C GLY A 357 0.86 -3.38 -19.88
N HIS A 358 0.26 -2.80 -18.85
CA HIS A 358 0.34 -1.38 -18.57
C HIS A 358 0.33 -1.12 -17.07
N VAL A 359 0.79 0.08 -16.71
CA VAL A 359 0.78 0.62 -15.36
C VAL A 359 -0.01 1.92 -15.35
N ASP A 360 -0.98 2.03 -14.45
CA ASP A 360 -1.80 3.21 -14.24
C ASP A 360 -1.71 3.66 -12.77
N ARG A 361 -1.82 4.97 -12.52
CA ARG A 361 -1.97 5.52 -11.17
C ARG A 361 -3.45 5.81 -10.93
N LEU A 362 -4.02 5.14 -9.93
CA LEU A 362 -5.42 5.31 -9.54
C LEU A 362 -5.64 6.63 -8.78
N VAL A 363 -6.91 7.02 -8.64
CA VAL A 363 -7.33 8.27 -7.97
C VAL A 363 -6.92 8.30 -6.49
N ASP A 364 -6.90 7.15 -5.82
CA ASP A 364 -6.44 7.00 -4.44
C ASP A 364 -4.90 7.02 -4.31
N GLY A 365 -4.18 7.16 -5.43
CA GLY A 365 -2.73 7.16 -5.49
C GLY A 365 -2.10 5.77 -5.63
N SER A 366 -2.87 4.70 -5.53
CA SER A 366 -2.40 3.31 -5.73
C SER A 366 -1.91 3.10 -7.15
N ILE A 367 -0.87 2.28 -7.33
CA ILE A 367 -0.26 2.01 -8.64
C ILE A 367 -0.69 0.61 -9.10
N LEU A 368 -1.53 0.57 -10.13
CA LEU A 368 -2.10 -0.64 -10.68
C LEU A 368 -1.25 -1.16 -11.84
N TRP A 369 -0.85 -2.42 -11.73
CA TRP A 369 -0.18 -3.18 -12.78
C TRP A 369 -1.12 -4.22 -13.36
N THR A 370 -1.20 -4.22 -14.68
CA THR A 370 -2.09 -5.11 -15.40
C THR A 370 -1.33 -5.76 -16.55
N SER A 371 -1.40 -7.08 -16.71
CA SER A 371 -0.72 -7.75 -17.83
C SER A 371 -1.43 -9.02 -18.31
N LEU A 372 -1.10 -9.44 -19.53
CA LEU A 372 -1.50 -10.69 -20.15
C LEU A 372 -0.25 -11.51 -20.48
N SER A 373 -0.35 -12.83 -20.27
CA SER A 373 0.74 -13.78 -20.51
C SER A 373 0.41 -14.72 -21.69
N ALA A 374 1.36 -14.88 -22.61
CA ALA A 374 1.29 -15.70 -23.83
C ALA A 374 2.16 -16.97 -23.74
N PRO A 375 1.84 -18.04 -24.51
CA PRO A 375 2.35 -18.12 -25.88
C PRO A 375 1.40 -17.59 -26.98
N ASN A 376 0.11 -17.33 -26.68
CA ASN A 376 -0.85 -16.72 -27.63
C ASN A 376 -1.63 -15.49 -27.08
N LEU A 377 -1.05 -14.71 -26.15
CA LEU A 377 -1.63 -13.48 -25.57
C LEU A 377 -3.12 -13.59 -25.21
N GLY A 378 -3.49 -14.55 -24.36
CA GLY A 378 -4.92 -14.73 -24.08
C GLY A 378 -5.35 -15.85 -23.15
N ASN A 379 -4.48 -16.49 -22.36
CA ASN A 379 -4.93 -17.51 -21.41
C ASN A 379 -4.99 -17.01 -19.97
N TRP A 380 -4.04 -16.15 -19.59
CA TRP A 380 -3.91 -15.66 -18.22
C TRP A 380 -3.76 -14.15 -18.18
N SER A 381 -4.54 -13.51 -17.31
CA SER A 381 -4.44 -12.12 -16.94
C SER A 381 -3.91 -11.96 -15.53
N PHE A 382 -3.11 -10.94 -15.32
CA PHE A 382 -2.66 -10.47 -14.01
C PHE A 382 -3.19 -9.08 -13.75
N ALA A 383 -3.66 -8.88 -12.53
CA ALA A 383 -3.93 -7.57 -11.98
C ALA A 383 -3.37 -7.52 -10.57
N GLY A 384 -2.55 -6.53 -10.29
CA GLY A 384 -1.86 -6.38 -9.02
C GLY A 384 -1.44 -4.94 -8.74
N PHE A 385 -1.01 -4.70 -7.51
CA PHE A 385 -0.63 -3.38 -7.05
C PHE A 385 0.85 -3.34 -6.71
N GLN A 386 1.50 -2.23 -7.07
CA GLN A 386 2.82 -1.94 -6.56
C GLN A 386 2.75 -1.69 -5.07
N LEU A 387 3.64 -2.32 -4.32
CA LEU A 387 3.72 -2.17 -2.88
C LEU A 387 4.52 -0.90 -2.58
N GLY A 388 3.91 0.06 -1.89
CA GLY A 388 4.56 1.34 -1.56
C GLY A 388 4.38 2.41 -2.65
N GLY A 389 5.33 3.35 -2.72
CA GLY A 389 5.29 4.49 -3.65
C GLY A 389 5.76 4.14 -5.07
N PRO A 390 5.76 5.12 -6.00
CA PRO A 390 6.34 5.00 -7.35
C PRO A 390 7.77 4.45 -7.33
N CYS A 391 8.13 3.54 -8.25
CA CYS A 391 9.45 2.89 -8.30
C CYS A 391 9.95 2.36 -6.93
N SER A 392 9.05 1.76 -6.15
CA SER A 392 9.35 1.16 -4.84
C SER A 392 10.08 -0.19 -5.00
N ALA A 393 11.03 -0.48 -4.12
CA ALA A 393 11.77 -1.73 -4.05
C ALA A 393 10.90 -2.92 -3.59
N SER A 394 9.73 -2.67 -2.99
CA SER A 394 8.85 -3.71 -2.46
C SER A 394 8.11 -4.52 -3.55
N GLY A 395 8.28 -4.17 -4.83
CA GLY A 395 7.74 -4.96 -5.95
C GLY A 395 6.23 -4.86 -6.13
N VAL A 396 5.65 -5.86 -6.82
CA VAL A 396 4.25 -5.86 -7.26
C VAL A 396 3.59 -7.19 -6.89
N VAL A 397 2.38 -7.13 -6.31
CA VAL A 397 1.64 -8.33 -5.88
C VAL A 397 0.19 -8.25 -6.35
N GLY A 398 -0.34 -9.38 -6.79
CA GLY A 398 -1.70 -9.44 -7.33
C GLY A 398 -2.16 -10.87 -7.58
N THR A 399 -3.25 -11.00 -8.33
CA THR A 399 -3.88 -12.27 -8.65
C THR A 399 -3.77 -12.57 -10.14
N TRP A 400 -3.66 -13.85 -10.46
CA TRP A 400 -3.75 -14.35 -11.83
C TRP A 400 -5.12 -15.01 -12.05
N THR A 401 -5.77 -14.67 -13.15
CA THR A 401 -7.07 -15.24 -13.55
C THR A 401 -7.04 -15.64 -15.01
N THR A 402 -7.98 -16.47 -15.44
CA THR A 402 -8.18 -16.75 -16.87
C THR A 402 -8.56 -15.44 -17.57
N SER A 403 -8.03 -15.16 -18.75
CA SER A 403 -8.34 -13.90 -19.48
C SER A 403 -9.84 -13.72 -19.77
N GLY A 404 -10.58 -14.83 -19.84
CA GLY A 404 -12.01 -14.92 -20.11
C GLY A 404 -12.91 -14.92 -18.87
N HIS A 405 -12.38 -14.66 -17.66
CA HIS A 405 -13.14 -14.69 -16.41
C HIS A 405 -14.41 -13.83 -16.44
N ASN A 406 -14.42 -12.75 -17.23
CA ASN A 406 -15.58 -11.88 -17.42
C ASN A 406 -16.74 -12.53 -18.21
N PHE A 407 -16.48 -13.66 -18.88
CA PHE A 407 -17.45 -14.40 -19.69
C PHE A 407 -17.96 -15.69 -19.02
N GLY A 408 -17.61 -15.93 -17.75
CA GLY A 408 -18.13 -17.06 -16.97
C GLY A 408 -17.44 -18.40 -17.22
N ALA A 409 -16.25 -18.42 -17.82
CA ALA A 409 -15.41 -19.61 -17.86
C ALA A 409 -14.39 -19.54 -16.70
N LEU A 410 -14.63 -20.35 -15.67
CA LEU A 410 -13.62 -20.68 -14.64
C LEU A 410 -12.47 -21.47 -15.27
#